data_AF-A0A7J7RYW4-F1
#
_entry.id   AF-A0A7J7RYW4-F1
#
_cell.length_a   1.000
_cell.length_b   1.000
_cell.length_c   1.000
_cell.angle_alpha   90.00
_cell.angle_beta   90.00
_cell.angle_gamma   90.00
#
_symmetry.space_group_name_H-M   'P 1'
#
loop_
_entity.id
_entity.type
_entity.pdbx_description
1 polymer ?
#
loop_
_entity_poly.entity_id
_entity_poly.type
_entity_poly.pdbx_seq_one_letter_code
_entity_poly.pdbx_strand_id
1 'polypeptide(L)'
;MRTTLPCACARTLPAALRPLASLRRCAAMTTRLSTLPATSLPPSAPCLDSELTEFPLRMRDWLKNVLVTLYERDEENNLLTEKQKLRVKKIHENEKRLEAGDHPVELLARDFEKNYNMYIFPVHWQFGQLDQHPIDGYLSHTELAPLRAPLIPMEHCTTRFFETCDLDNDKYIALDEWAGCFGIKEKDIDKDLVI
;
A
#
# COMPACT_ATOMS: atom_id res chain seq x y z
N MET A 1 -51.92 -11.20 -9.35
CA MET A 1 -50.51 -11.15 -9.78
C MET A 1 -49.79 -10.10 -8.95
N ARG A 2 -49.17 -10.49 -7.83
CA ARG A 2 -48.26 -9.66 -7.04
C ARG A 2 -47.05 -10.54 -6.73
N THR A 3 -45.97 -10.32 -7.46
CA THR A 3 -44.70 -10.99 -7.23
C THR A 3 -43.94 -10.17 -6.19
N THR A 4 -43.96 -10.62 -4.95
CA THR A 4 -43.05 -10.15 -3.90
C THR A 4 -41.66 -10.71 -4.21
N LEU A 5 -40.71 -9.84 -4.56
CA LEU A 5 -39.29 -10.21 -4.56
C LEU A 5 -38.77 -10.27 -3.12
N PRO A 6 -37.94 -11.27 -2.77
CA PRO A 6 -37.36 -11.37 -1.45
C PRO A 6 -36.22 -10.35 -1.27
N CYS A 7 -36.14 -9.79 -0.06
CA CYS A 7 -34.98 -9.06 0.43
C CYS A 7 -33.72 -9.92 0.26
N ALA A 8 -32.84 -9.52 -0.67
CA ALA A 8 -31.52 -10.11 -0.77
C ALA A 8 -30.62 -9.52 0.32
N CYS A 9 -30.07 -10.44 1.10
CA CYS A 9 -29.16 -10.28 2.21
C CYS A 9 -28.08 -9.20 1.97
N ALA A 10 -28.00 -8.24 2.88
CA ALA A 10 -26.83 -7.37 3.03
C ALA A 10 -25.61 -8.27 3.31
N ARG A 11 -24.78 -8.49 2.28
CA ARG A 11 -23.45 -9.07 2.48
C ARG A 11 -22.61 -8.04 3.23
N THR A 12 -22.39 -8.32 4.49
CA THR A 12 -21.39 -7.66 5.33
C THR A 12 -20.05 -7.69 4.60
N LEU A 13 -19.58 -6.52 4.14
CA LEU A 13 -18.28 -6.37 3.50
C LEU A 13 -17.16 -6.70 4.51
N PRO A 14 -16.05 -7.34 4.08
CA PRO A 14 -14.89 -7.51 4.95
C PRO A 14 -14.33 -6.14 5.35
N ALA A 15 -13.99 -6.00 6.63
CA ALA A 15 -13.41 -4.80 7.24
C ALA A 15 -12.03 -4.38 6.68
N ALA A 16 -11.54 -5.07 5.64
CA ALA A 16 -10.22 -4.94 5.03
C ALA A 16 -10.02 -3.71 4.12
N LEU A 17 -11.04 -2.86 4.00
CA LEU A 17 -11.07 -1.77 3.01
C LEU A 17 -11.47 -0.42 3.63
N ARG A 18 -11.25 -0.23 4.93
CA ARG A 18 -11.12 1.12 5.48
C ARG A 18 -9.86 1.73 4.86
N PRO A 19 -9.99 2.73 3.98
CA PRO A 19 -8.87 3.20 3.20
C PRO A 19 -7.80 3.73 4.16
N LEU A 20 -6.53 3.53 3.82
CA LEU A 20 -5.42 4.25 4.45
C LEU A 20 -5.62 5.78 4.39
N ALA A 21 -6.48 6.27 3.48
CA ALA A 21 -6.98 7.64 3.47
C ALA A 21 -7.82 8.03 4.73
N SER A 22 -8.47 7.08 5.41
CA SER A 22 -9.23 7.29 6.64
C SER A 22 -8.45 6.99 7.93
N LEU A 23 -7.21 6.49 7.85
CA LEU A 23 -6.31 6.41 9.02
C LEU A 23 -5.86 7.81 9.50
N ARG A 24 -6.18 8.86 8.72
CA ARG A 24 -6.04 10.29 9.07
C ARG A 24 -6.82 10.75 10.32
N ARG A 25 -7.63 9.89 10.98
CA ARG A 25 -8.31 10.21 12.26
C ARG A 25 -8.17 9.15 13.35
N CYS A 26 -6.97 8.58 13.52
CA CYS A 26 -6.61 7.90 14.77
C CYS A 26 -5.49 8.64 15.51
N ALA A 27 -5.65 9.96 15.66
CA ALA A 27 -5.07 10.69 16.78
C ALA A 27 -6.26 11.35 17.50
N ALA A 28 -6.38 11.11 18.81
CA ALA A 28 -7.44 11.58 19.70
C ALA A 28 -8.79 10.81 19.66
N MET A 29 -8.77 9.60 20.21
CA MET A 29 -9.84 9.20 21.13
C MET A 29 -9.24 8.39 22.29
N THR A 30 -8.37 9.07 23.05
CA THR A 30 -7.95 8.68 24.39
C THR A 30 -9.13 8.89 25.35
N THR A 31 -10.10 7.99 25.36
CA THR A 31 -10.92 7.81 26.58
C THR A 31 -11.56 6.41 26.61
N ARG A 32 -11.10 5.61 27.59
CA ARG A 32 -11.56 4.26 27.99
C ARG A 32 -11.07 3.05 27.19
N LEU A 33 -9.76 2.87 27.17
CA LEU A 33 -9.16 1.53 27.20
C LEU A 33 -8.20 1.39 28.39
N SER A 34 -8.61 1.89 29.55
CA SER A 34 -7.91 1.59 30.80
C SER A 34 -8.39 0.21 31.24
N THR A 35 -7.45 -0.73 31.43
CA THR A 35 -7.60 -2.11 31.96
C THR A 35 -7.57 -3.27 30.95
N LEU A 36 -6.60 -3.28 30.02
CA LEU A 36 -6.04 -4.54 29.52
C LEU A 36 -4.56 -4.61 29.94
N PRO A 37 -4.10 -5.71 30.58
CA PRO A 37 -2.71 -5.87 30.95
C PRO A 37 -1.84 -5.95 29.70
N ALA A 38 -0.74 -5.18 29.68
CA ALA A 38 0.19 -5.05 28.56
C ALA A 38 1.09 -6.28 28.36
N THR A 39 0.62 -7.50 28.64
CA THR A 39 1.45 -8.71 28.73
C THR A 39 1.03 -9.86 27.80
N SER A 40 0.21 -9.63 26.77
CA SER A 40 -0.16 -10.74 25.88
C SER A 40 -0.50 -10.35 24.44
N LEU A 41 0.25 -9.43 23.81
CA LEU A 41 0.37 -9.54 22.35
C LEU A 41 1.42 -10.62 22.06
N PRO A 42 1.10 -11.66 21.28
CA PRO A 42 2.11 -12.60 20.81
C PRO A 42 3.18 -11.81 20.04
N PRO A 43 4.47 -12.16 20.17
CA PRO A 43 5.51 -11.54 19.36
C PRO A 43 5.14 -11.74 17.88
N SER A 44 5.31 -10.69 17.07
CA SER A 44 5.14 -10.79 15.62
C SER A 44 5.99 -11.96 15.11
N ALA A 45 5.40 -12.82 14.28
CA ALA A 45 6.12 -13.94 13.70
C ALA A 45 7.42 -13.45 13.01
N PRO A 46 8.55 -14.16 13.13
CA PRO A 46 9.77 -13.75 12.47
C PRO A 46 9.58 -13.84 10.94
N CYS A 47 10.04 -12.83 10.21
CA CYS A 47 10.04 -12.84 8.75
C CYS A 47 11.11 -13.79 8.22
N LEU A 48 10.72 -14.83 7.49
CA LEU A 48 11.63 -15.79 6.88
C LEU A 48 12.34 -15.20 5.66
N ASP A 49 13.47 -15.77 5.26
CA ASP A 49 14.22 -15.29 4.09
C ASP A 49 13.43 -15.46 2.79
N SER A 50 12.73 -16.59 2.64
CA SER A 50 11.82 -16.82 1.51
C SER A 50 10.72 -15.77 1.46
N GLU A 51 10.15 -15.43 2.61
CA GLU A 51 9.12 -14.41 2.72
C GLU A 51 9.64 -13.02 2.33
N LEU A 52 10.83 -12.68 2.80
CA LEU A 52 11.49 -11.41 2.50
C LEU A 52 11.74 -11.24 0.99
N THR A 53 12.08 -12.30 0.27
CA THR A 53 12.28 -12.25 -1.19
C THR A 53 10.98 -12.03 -1.97
N GLU A 54 9.84 -12.49 -1.44
CA GLU A 54 8.52 -12.32 -2.07
C GLU A 54 7.87 -10.98 -1.74
N PHE A 55 8.20 -10.41 -0.58
CA PHE A 55 7.62 -9.19 -0.05
C PHE A 55 7.55 -8.04 -1.06
N PRO A 56 8.64 -7.62 -1.74
CA PRO A 56 8.57 -6.49 -2.67
C PRO A 56 7.63 -6.74 -3.86
N LEU A 57 7.46 -7.99 -4.29
CA LEU A 57 6.55 -8.33 -5.39
C LEU A 57 5.09 -8.20 -4.95
N ARG A 58 4.76 -8.74 -3.77
CA ARG A 58 3.41 -8.71 -3.20
C ARG A 58 2.99 -7.31 -2.79
N MET A 59 3.89 -6.57 -2.14
CA MET A 59 3.65 -5.19 -1.75
C MET A 59 3.42 -4.31 -2.99
N ARG A 60 4.24 -4.44 -4.04
CA ARG A 60 4.11 -3.63 -5.25
C ARG A 60 2.78 -3.88 -5.99
N ASP A 61 2.35 -5.14 -6.09
CA ASP A 61 1.02 -5.46 -6.65
C ASP A 61 -0.10 -4.89 -5.77
N TRP A 62 0.02 -5.03 -4.45
CA TRP A 62 -0.92 -4.47 -3.49
C TRP A 62 -1.05 -2.94 -3.64
N LEU A 63 0.06 -2.21 -3.78
CA LEU A 63 0.04 -0.74 -4.01
C LEU A 63 -0.74 -0.36 -5.27
N LYS A 64 -0.49 -1.05 -6.38
CA LYS A 64 -1.24 -0.85 -7.64
C LYS A 64 -2.74 -1.05 -7.40
N ASN A 65 -3.13 -2.14 -6.74
CA ASN A 65 -4.53 -2.48 -6.53
C ASN A 65 -5.24 -1.54 -5.53
N VAL A 66 -4.54 -1.09 -4.48
CA VAL A 66 -5.04 -0.05 -3.58
C VAL A 66 -5.35 1.22 -4.36
N LEU A 67 -4.42 1.65 -5.22
CA LEU A 67 -4.58 2.88 -5.99
C LEU A 67 -5.73 2.79 -7.01
N VAL A 68 -5.88 1.65 -7.70
CA VAL A 68 -7.02 1.39 -8.59
C VAL A 68 -8.35 1.42 -7.81
N THR A 69 -8.40 0.77 -6.65
CA THR A 69 -9.60 0.78 -5.78
C THR A 69 -9.94 2.18 -5.29
N LEU A 70 -8.95 3.01 -4.98
CA LEU A 70 -9.17 4.42 -4.60
C LEU A 70 -9.78 5.20 -5.77
N TYR A 71 -9.28 5.00 -6.99
CA TYR A 71 -9.83 5.63 -8.19
C TYR A 71 -11.28 5.24 -8.48
N GLU A 72 -11.64 3.96 -8.35
CA GLU A 72 -13.01 3.47 -8.56
C GLU A 72 -14.02 4.05 -7.56
N ARG A 73 -13.58 4.34 -6.33
CA ARG A 73 -14.42 4.86 -5.25
C ARG A 73 -14.47 6.38 -5.19
N ASP A 74 -13.70 7.07 -6.03
CA ASP A 74 -13.54 8.51 -5.96
C ASP A 74 -14.70 9.23 -6.68
N GLU A 75 -15.89 9.20 -6.06
CA GLU A 75 -17.13 9.81 -6.56
C GLU A 75 -17.11 11.35 -6.54
N GLU A 76 -16.30 12.00 -5.69
CA GLU A 76 -16.32 13.46 -5.46
C GLU A 76 -14.96 14.18 -5.55
N ASN A 77 -13.92 13.56 -6.15
CA ASN A 77 -12.55 14.11 -6.20
C ASN A 77 -11.92 14.36 -4.83
N ASN A 78 -12.31 13.59 -3.81
CA ASN A 78 -11.86 13.78 -2.44
C ASN A 78 -10.71 12.85 -2.04
N LEU A 79 -10.37 11.86 -2.87
CA LEU A 79 -9.32 10.87 -2.57
C LEU A 79 -8.06 11.08 -3.42
N LEU A 80 -8.22 11.42 -4.69
CA LEU A 80 -7.13 11.65 -5.65
C LEU A 80 -7.29 13.03 -6.30
N THR A 81 -6.16 13.70 -6.54
CA THR A 81 -6.16 14.93 -7.34
C THR A 81 -6.47 14.62 -8.81
N GLU A 82 -6.92 15.60 -9.59
CA GLU A 82 -7.19 15.44 -11.03
C GLU A 82 -6.00 14.86 -11.81
N LYS A 83 -4.77 15.30 -11.47
CA LYS A 83 -3.54 14.80 -12.09
C LYS A 83 -3.30 13.33 -11.73
N GLN A 84 -3.55 12.96 -10.48
CA GLN A 84 -3.42 11.58 -10.00
C GLN A 84 -4.50 10.70 -10.66
N LYS A 85 -5.76 11.14 -10.72
CA LYS A 85 -6.85 10.43 -11.41
C LYS A 85 -6.52 10.12 -12.85
N LEU A 86 -5.99 11.08 -13.62
CA LEU A 86 -5.62 10.83 -15.01
C LEU A 86 -4.54 9.76 -15.16
N ARG A 87 -3.60 9.68 -14.21
CA ARG A 87 -2.57 8.63 -14.18
C ARG A 87 -3.17 7.28 -13.82
N VAL A 88 -4.00 7.20 -12.77
CA VAL A 88 -4.64 5.94 -12.35
C VAL A 88 -5.65 5.44 -13.39
N LYS A 89 -6.38 6.33 -14.06
CA LYS A 89 -7.28 6.00 -15.16
C LYS A 89 -6.58 5.19 -16.25
N LYS A 90 -5.37 5.60 -16.65
CA LYS A 90 -4.54 4.86 -17.63
C LYS A 90 -4.15 3.46 -17.15
N ILE A 91 -4.01 3.25 -15.84
CA ILE A 91 -3.74 1.93 -15.25
C ILE A 91 -5.04 1.11 -15.25
N HIS A 92 -6.13 1.66 -14.71
CA HIS A 92 -7.43 1.00 -14.59
C HIS A 92 -7.99 0.52 -15.95
N GLU A 93 -7.93 1.36 -16.98
CA GLU A 93 -8.45 1.08 -18.33
C GLU A 93 -7.51 0.20 -19.19
N ASN A 94 -6.33 -0.18 -18.69
CA ASN A 94 -5.39 -0.98 -19.46
C ASN A 94 -5.84 -2.45 -19.49
N GLU A 95 -6.14 -2.97 -20.68
CA GLU A 95 -6.55 -4.38 -20.88
C GLU A 95 -5.51 -5.42 -20.42
N LYS A 96 -4.23 -5.02 -20.33
CA LYS A 96 -3.13 -5.89 -19.86
C LYS A 96 -2.93 -5.82 -18.34
N ARG A 97 -3.74 -5.04 -17.62
CA ARG A 97 -3.66 -4.94 -16.16
C ARG A 97 -3.98 -6.30 -15.54
N LEU A 98 -3.06 -6.81 -14.74
CA LEU A 98 -3.34 -7.94 -13.86
C LEU A 98 -4.33 -7.50 -12.77
N GLU A 99 -5.52 -8.09 -12.77
CA GLU A 99 -6.57 -7.87 -11.77
C GLU A 99 -6.14 -8.28 -10.36
N ALA A 100 -6.77 -7.70 -9.33
CA ALA A 100 -6.49 -8.07 -7.96
C ALA A 100 -6.86 -9.54 -7.69
N GLY A 101 -5.98 -10.28 -7.00
CA GLY A 101 -6.18 -11.68 -6.69
C GLY A 101 -5.00 -12.29 -5.94
N ASP A 102 -5.16 -13.53 -5.48
CA ASP A 102 -4.06 -14.31 -4.90
C ASP A 102 -3.24 -14.96 -6.02
N HIS A 103 -2.23 -14.22 -6.48
CA HIS A 103 -1.39 -14.63 -7.60
C HIS A 103 -0.09 -15.29 -7.12
N PRO A 104 0.40 -16.31 -7.84
CA PRO A 104 1.72 -16.87 -7.58
C PRO A 104 2.81 -15.83 -7.86
N VAL A 105 3.90 -15.90 -7.10
CA VAL A 105 5.00 -14.92 -7.16
C VAL A 105 5.62 -14.83 -8.55
N GLU A 106 5.70 -15.95 -9.28
CA GLU A 106 6.23 -15.99 -10.64
C GLU A 106 5.37 -15.20 -11.63
N LEU A 107 4.05 -15.16 -11.41
CA LEU A 107 3.16 -14.34 -12.22
C LEU A 107 3.35 -12.85 -11.91
N LEU A 108 3.48 -12.48 -10.64
CA LEU A 108 3.75 -11.11 -10.22
C LEU A 108 5.09 -10.60 -10.78
N ALA A 109 6.12 -11.45 -10.79
CA ALA A 109 7.42 -11.13 -11.37
C ALA A 109 7.31 -10.85 -12.88
N ARG A 110 6.67 -11.76 -13.63
CA ARG A 110 6.47 -11.60 -15.08
C ARG A 110 5.60 -10.39 -15.42
N ASP A 111 4.56 -10.13 -14.63
CA ASP A 111 3.71 -8.97 -14.83
C ASP A 111 4.51 -7.67 -14.64
N PHE A 112 5.31 -7.58 -13.58
CA PHE A 112 6.19 -6.43 -13.38
C PHE A 112 7.15 -6.19 -14.56
N GLU A 113 7.74 -7.24 -15.12
CA GLU A 113 8.62 -7.11 -16.29
C GLU A 113 7.88 -6.65 -17.55
N LYS A 114 6.71 -7.21 -17.83
CA LYS A 114 5.94 -6.92 -19.05
C LYS A 114 5.17 -5.61 -18.98
N ASN A 115 4.75 -5.23 -17.78
CA ASN A 115 3.84 -4.13 -17.51
C ASN A 115 4.43 -3.08 -16.55
N TYR A 116 5.77 -3.02 -16.48
CA TYR A 116 6.57 -2.14 -15.62
C TYR A 116 6.02 -0.72 -15.43
N ASN A 117 5.59 -0.06 -16.52
CA ASN A 117 5.10 1.32 -16.48
C ASN A 117 3.87 1.51 -15.58
N MET A 118 3.06 0.47 -15.36
CA MET A 118 1.89 0.53 -14.47
C MET A 118 2.27 0.57 -12.99
N TYR A 119 3.53 0.28 -12.65
CA TYR A 119 4.02 0.22 -11.27
C TYR A 119 4.79 1.46 -10.83
N ILE A 120 5.29 2.27 -11.78
CA ILE A 120 6.04 3.50 -11.48
C ILE A 120 5.20 4.43 -10.61
N PHE A 121 3.99 4.77 -11.04
CA PHE A 121 3.15 5.74 -10.32
C PHE A 121 2.65 5.22 -8.96
N PRO A 122 2.14 3.98 -8.80
CA PRO A 122 1.77 3.45 -7.49
C PRO A 122 2.90 3.48 -6.45
N VAL A 123 4.13 3.16 -6.86
CA VAL A 123 5.30 3.17 -5.96
C VAL A 123 5.61 4.59 -5.49
N HIS A 124 5.64 5.57 -6.39
CA HIS A 124 5.89 6.99 -6.04
C HIS A 124 4.76 7.59 -5.21
N TRP A 125 3.50 7.33 -5.61
CA TRP A 125 2.33 7.84 -4.92
C TRP A 125 2.32 7.39 -3.46
N GLN A 126 2.66 6.13 -3.19
CA GLN A 126 2.69 5.61 -1.83
C GLN A 126 3.75 6.30 -0.97
N PHE A 127 4.94 6.58 -1.52
CA PHE A 127 5.96 7.34 -0.80
C PHE A 127 5.41 8.68 -0.33
N GLY A 128 4.75 9.42 -1.22
CA GLY A 128 4.15 10.72 -0.88
C GLY A 128 3.00 10.64 0.11
N GLN A 129 2.30 9.50 0.19
CA GLN A 129 1.30 9.29 1.24
C GLN A 129 1.90 9.08 2.64
N LEU A 130 3.14 8.59 2.71
CA LEU A 130 3.82 8.28 3.97
C LEU A 130 4.68 9.47 4.46
N ASP A 131 5.38 10.15 3.56
CA ASP A 131 6.23 11.33 3.81
C ASP A 131 5.35 12.53 4.16
N GLN A 132 5.05 12.71 5.45
CA GLN A 132 4.08 13.70 5.94
C GLN A 132 4.48 14.32 7.29
N HIS A 133 5.39 13.71 8.06
CA HIS A 133 5.71 14.11 9.42
C HIS A 133 7.22 14.18 9.69
N PRO A 134 7.94 15.19 9.13
CA PRO A 134 7.45 16.21 8.19
C PRO A 134 7.50 15.74 6.74
N ILE A 135 7.07 16.58 5.79
CA ILE A 135 7.37 16.35 4.38
C ILE A 135 8.82 16.77 4.13
N ASP A 136 9.75 15.82 4.16
CA ASP A 136 11.20 16.08 4.00
C ASP A 136 11.87 15.19 2.95
N GLY A 137 11.13 14.28 2.31
CA GLY A 137 11.65 13.38 1.29
C GLY A 137 12.33 12.13 1.86
N TYR A 138 12.08 11.83 3.13
CA TYR A 138 12.57 10.65 3.84
C TYR A 138 11.42 9.97 4.59
N LEU A 139 11.44 8.64 4.69
CA LEU A 139 10.48 7.90 5.52
C LEU A 139 11.14 7.43 6.80
N SER A 140 10.69 7.96 7.93
CA SER A 140 11.08 7.47 9.24
C SER A 140 10.40 6.13 9.58
N HIS A 141 10.93 5.43 10.60
CA HIS A 141 10.30 4.22 11.14
C HIS A 141 8.82 4.44 11.54
N THR A 142 8.48 5.65 11.98
CA THR A 142 7.11 6.05 12.38
C THR A 142 6.20 6.21 11.17
N GLU A 143 6.69 6.83 10.10
CA GLU A 143 5.92 7.02 8.86
C GLU A 143 5.68 5.71 8.12
N LEU A 144 6.54 4.71 8.30
CA LEU A 144 6.34 3.35 7.81
C LEU A 144 5.32 2.53 8.62
N ALA A 145 4.85 3.02 9.78
CA ALA A 145 3.89 2.29 10.61
C ALA A 145 2.61 1.83 9.90
N PRO A 146 2.01 2.59 8.96
CA PRO A 146 0.84 2.13 8.21
C PRO A 146 1.10 0.86 7.39
N LEU A 147 2.35 0.60 6.99
CA LEU A 147 2.75 -0.62 6.27
C LEU A 147 2.97 -1.84 7.20
N ARG A 148 2.80 -1.67 8.51
CA ARG A 148 2.81 -2.77 9.50
C ARG A 148 1.40 -3.17 9.96
N ALA A 149 0.36 -2.64 9.28
CA ALA A 149 -1.02 -2.96 9.61
C ALA A 149 -1.38 -4.40 9.14
N PRO A 150 -2.28 -5.13 9.83
CA PRO A 150 -2.63 -6.51 9.48
C PRO A 150 -3.26 -6.74 8.10
N LEU A 151 -3.59 -5.67 7.38
CA LEU A 151 -4.16 -5.72 6.02
C LEU A 151 -3.09 -5.70 4.93
N ILE A 152 -1.84 -5.41 5.32
CA ILE A 152 -0.70 -5.38 4.42
C ILE A 152 -0.25 -6.82 4.18
N PRO A 153 0.04 -7.22 2.93
CA PRO A 153 0.58 -8.54 2.68
C PRO A 153 1.93 -8.70 3.38
N MET A 154 2.04 -9.71 4.24
CA MET A 154 3.28 -10.07 4.95
C MET A 154 3.85 -8.92 5.78
N GLU A 155 2.98 -8.25 6.53
CA GLU A 155 3.29 -7.06 7.32
C GLU A 155 4.41 -7.28 8.35
N HIS A 156 4.60 -8.52 8.80
CA HIS A 156 5.67 -8.91 9.71
C HIS A 156 7.07 -8.78 9.07
N CYS A 157 7.15 -8.74 7.74
CA CYS A 157 8.39 -8.54 6.99
C CYS A 157 8.73 -7.06 6.75
N THR A 158 7.79 -6.14 6.96
CA THR A 158 7.95 -4.71 6.62
C THR A 158 9.20 -4.09 7.22
N THR A 159 9.45 -4.26 8.52
CA THR A 159 10.64 -3.68 9.18
C THR A 159 11.93 -4.26 8.62
N ARG A 160 12.01 -5.60 8.52
CA ARG A 160 13.19 -6.30 8.00
C ARG A 160 13.48 -5.92 6.55
N PHE A 161 12.44 -5.74 5.73
CA PHE A 161 12.58 -5.30 4.35
C PHE A 161 13.16 -3.90 4.27
N PHE A 162 12.60 -2.92 4.98
CA PHE A 162 13.12 -1.55 4.89
C PHE A 162 14.51 -1.38 5.51
N GLU A 163 14.90 -2.21 6.49
CA GLU A 163 16.31 -2.29 6.93
C GLU A 163 17.26 -2.72 5.80
N THR A 164 16.81 -3.50 4.81
CA THR A 164 17.62 -3.82 3.62
C THR A 164 17.62 -2.73 2.56
N CYS A 165 16.67 -1.80 2.65
CA CYS A 165 16.52 -0.68 1.72
C CYS A 165 17.28 0.57 2.17
N ASP A 166 17.54 0.71 3.47
CA ASP A 166 18.41 1.73 4.09
C ASP A 166 19.89 1.44 3.73
N LEU A 167 20.32 1.89 2.54
CA LEU A 167 21.62 1.58 1.95
C LEU A 167 22.74 2.35 2.64
N ASP A 168 22.48 3.59 3.04
CA ASP A 168 23.45 4.44 3.74
C ASP A 168 23.41 4.30 5.28
N ASN A 169 22.44 3.54 5.80
CA ASN A 169 22.26 3.19 7.22
C ASN A 169 21.88 4.37 8.12
N ASP A 170 21.27 5.42 7.57
CA ASP A 170 20.85 6.61 8.32
C ASP A 170 19.55 6.43 9.12
N LYS A 171 18.88 5.26 8.98
CA LYS A 171 17.60 4.88 9.61
C LYS A 171 16.36 5.54 8.99
N TYR A 172 16.53 6.19 7.87
CA TYR A 172 15.47 6.72 7.03
C TYR A 172 15.46 5.97 5.69
N ILE A 173 14.38 6.11 4.94
CA ILE A 173 14.30 5.60 3.57
C ILE A 173 14.09 6.78 2.65
N ALA A 174 15.09 7.12 1.85
CA ALA A 174 14.99 8.14 0.83
C ALA A 174 14.13 7.66 -0.37
N LEU A 175 13.67 8.58 -1.22
CA LEU A 175 12.83 8.24 -2.38
C LEU A 175 13.52 7.26 -3.34
N ASP A 176 14.83 7.43 -3.56
CA ASP A 176 15.63 6.58 -4.43
C ASP A 176 15.83 5.18 -3.86
N GLU A 177 16.07 5.07 -2.55
CA GLU A 177 16.12 3.80 -1.83
C GLU A 177 14.78 3.07 -1.88
N TRP A 178 13.68 3.78 -1.58
CA TRP A 178 12.32 3.26 -1.67
C TRP A 178 12.02 2.73 -3.07
N ALA A 179 12.21 3.57 -4.09
CA ALA A 179 11.88 3.22 -5.47
C ALA A 179 12.79 2.08 -5.98
N GLY A 180 14.08 2.12 -5.65
CA GLY A 180 15.06 1.09 -5.96
C GLY A 180 14.67 -0.26 -5.34
N CYS A 181 14.25 -0.27 -4.07
CA CYS A 181 13.81 -1.49 -3.38
C CYS A 181 12.57 -2.15 -4.00
N PHE A 182 11.70 -1.36 -4.64
CA PHE A 182 10.57 -1.87 -5.41
C PHE A 182 10.89 -2.19 -6.88
N GLY A 183 12.15 -2.02 -7.29
CA GLY A 183 12.64 -2.34 -8.63
C GLY A 183 12.39 -1.26 -9.68
N ILE A 184 12.04 -0.03 -9.25
CA ILE A 184 11.93 1.11 -10.16
C ILE A 184 13.34 1.55 -10.57
N LYS A 185 13.55 1.71 -11.86
CA LYS A 185 14.83 2.13 -12.44
C LYS A 185 15.09 3.59 -12.08
N GLU A 186 16.34 3.91 -11.78
CA GLU A 186 16.79 5.26 -11.38
C GLU A 186 16.28 6.39 -12.31
N LYS A 187 16.34 6.16 -13.63
CA LYS A 187 15.84 7.12 -14.64
C LYS A 187 14.33 7.40 -14.60
N ASP A 188 13.56 6.52 -13.98
CA ASP A 188 12.11 6.59 -13.86
C ASP A 188 11.68 7.07 -12.45
N ILE A 189 12.66 7.45 -11.60
CA ILE A 189 12.42 8.04 -10.28
C ILE A 189 12.16 9.54 -10.46
N ASP A 190 10.96 9.99 -10.12
CA ASP A 190 10.48 11.34 -10.40
C ASP A 190 9.71 11.93 -9.19
N LYS A 191 10.26 13.00 -8.63
CA LYS A 191 9.68 13.72 -7.48
C LYS A 191 8.32 14.34 -7.82
N ASP A 192 8.02 14.63 -9.08
CA ASP A 192 6.72 15.17 -9.53
C ASP A 192 5.59 14.12 -9.53
N LEU A 193 5.92 12.87 -9.20
CA LEU A 193 4.97 11.77 -8.99
C LEU A 193 4.59 11.59 -7.52
N VAL A 194 5.34 12.19 -6.60
CA VAL A 194 5.16 12.11 -5.14
C VAL A 194 4.16 13.17 -4.64
N ILE A 195 3.99 14.25 -5.42
CA ILE A 195 3.12 15.41 -5.14
C ILE A 195 1.68 15.22 -5.66
#